data_AF-A0A4U1JJW2-F1
#
_entry.id   AF-A0A4U1JJW2-F1
#
_cell.length_a   1.000
_cell.length_b   1.000
_cell.length_c   1.000
_cell.angle_alpha   90.00
_cell.angle_beta   90.00
_cell.angle_gamma   90.00
#
_symmetry.space_group_name_H-M   'P 1'
#
loop_
_entity.id
_entity.type
_entity.pdbx_description
1 polymer ?
#
loop_
_entity_poly.entity_id
_entity_poly.type
_entity_poly.pdbx_seq_one_letter_code
_entity_poly.pdbx_strand_id
1 'polypeptide(L)'
;MKLEQAWMTQAKSDWKTALLLTTEVDDCQRVAKYQQAVEKSVKALAVALTRAKIASYDVGSAHDVARIASSIQAAAPAWSRQYKDLKQLLLKAFARHRIEIIKQLDSVVPQYPAKGQLARRNSEYPFQQAAGDVWCAPCTPATFSKGELKRYEATVKVIVDITDKLVSALGRAIP
;
A
#
# COMPACT_ATOMS: atom_id res chain seq x y z
N MET A 1 -21.57 -1.89 -1.49
CA MET A 1 -20.29 -1.25 -1.07
C MET A 1 -19.58 -0.74 -2.31
N LYS A 2 -19.12 0.52 -2.34
CA LYS A 2 -18.34 1.07 -3.48
C LYS A 2 -16.94 0.44 -3.51
N LEU A 3 -16.31 0.28 -4.68
CA LEU A 3 -15.03 -0.44 -4.84
C LEU A 3 -13.90 0.19 -4.00
N GLU A 4 -13.82 1.51 -3.96
CA GLU A 4 -12.86 2.26 -3.14
C GLU A 4 -13.03 2.01 -1.63
N GLN A 5 -14.27 1.78 -1.16
CA GLN A 5 -14.54 1.43 0.24
C GLN A 5 -14.15 -0.02 0.56
N ALA A 6 -14.31 -0.94 -0.40
CA ALA A 6 -13.86 -2.31 -0.27
C ALA A 6 -12.34 -2.38 -0.11
N TRP A 7 -11.61 -1.64 -0.95
CA TRP A 7 -10.15 -1.50 -0.85
C TRP A 7 -9.71 -0.90 0.48
N MET A 8 -10.35 0.19 0.95
CA MET A 8 -10.02 0.77 2.26
C MET A 8 -10.31 -0.19 3.42
N THR A 9 -11.39 -0.98 3.35
CA THR A 9 -11.70 -1.99 4.37
C THR A 9 -10.59 -3.02 4.46
N GLN A 10 -10.12 -3.52 3.32
CA GLN A 10 -8.99 -4.45 3.28
C GLN A 10 -7.69 -3.79 3.76
N ALA A 11 -7.41 -2.54 3.36
CA ALA A 11 -6.22 -1.81 3.81
C ALA A 11 -6.14 -1.70 5.33
N LYS A 12 -7.27 -1.38 5.98
CA LYS A 12 -7.40 -1.33 7.44
C LYS A 12 -7.24 -2.70 8.08
N SER A 13 -7.77 -3.75 7.44
CA SER A 13 -7.59 -5.12 7.91
C SER A 13 -6.12 -5.53 7.90
N ASP A 14 -5.41 -5.29 6.80
CA ASP A 14 -3.99 -5.60 6.68
C ASP A 14 -3.16 -4.82 7.69
N TRP A 15 -3.45 -3.53 7.84
CA TRP A 15 -2.80 -2.69 8.85
C TRP A 15 -2.99 -3.26 10.27
N LYS A 16 -4.23 -3.61 10.64
CA LYS A 16 -4.52 -4.21 11.95
C LYS A 16 -3.76 -5.53 12.13
N THR A 17 -3.74 -6.39 11.11
CA THR A 17 -3.00 -7.65 11.14
C THR A 17 -1.50 -7.40 11.35
N ALA A 18 -0.91 -6.41 10.67
CA ALA A 18 0.50 -6.06 10.85
C ALA A 18 0.83 -5.70 12.31
N LEU A 19 -0.07 -4.97 12.99
CA LEU A 19 0.13 -4.58 14.39
C LEU A 19 0.00 -5.74 15.39
N LEU A 20 -0.67 -6.84 15.01
CA LEU A 20 -0.79 -8.04 15.85
C LEU A 20 0.44 -8.95 15.76
N LEU A 21 1.20 -8.83 14.67
CA LEU A 21 2.47 -9.51 14.49
C LEU A 21 3.51 -8.79 15.33
N THR A 22 4.04 -9.40 16.39
CA THR A 22 4.89 -8.71 17.38
C THR A 22 6.23 -9.39 17.64
N THR A 23 6.43 -10.61 17.14
CA THR A 23 7.67 -11.35 17.34
C THR A 23 8.66 -11.08 16.20
N GLU A 24 9.95 -11.31 16.43
CA GLU A 24 10.99 -11.13 15.40
C GLU A 24 10.85 -12.15 14.26
N VAL A 25 10.26 -13.32 14.51
CA VAL A 25 9.96 -14.30 13.45
C VAL A 25 8.82 -13.87 12.53
N ASP A 26 8.03 -12.88 12.95
CA ASP A 26 6.91 -12.35 12.16
C ASP A 26 7.31 -11.14 11.29
N ASP A 27 8.54 -10.64 11.37
CA ASP A 27 8.89 -9.33 10.79
C ASP A 27 8.66 -9.28 9.26
N CYS A 28 8.89 -10.38 8.53
CA CYS A 28 8.55 -10.45 7.11
C CYS A 28 7.04 -10.36 6.86
N GLN A 29 6.24 -11.08 7.65
CA GLN A 29 4.79 -11.03 7.55
C GLN A 29 4.26 -9.65 7.96
N ARG A 30 4.93 -8.97 8.89
CA ARG A 30 4.61 -7.58 9.26
C ARG A 30 4.84 -6.64 8.09
N VAL A 31 6.01 -6.73 7.45
CA VAL A 31 6.35 -5.94 6.26
C VAL A 31 5.41 -6.24 5.08
N ALA A 32 5.01 -7.50 4.91
CA ALA A 32 3.97 -7.93 3.98
C ALA A 32 2.68 -7.16 4.15
N LYS A 33 2.18 -7.17 5.39
CA LYS A 33 0.91 -6.53 5.72
C LYS A 33 1.00 -5.00 5.64
N TYR A 34 2.18 -4.42 5.92
CA TYR A 34 2.45 -3.01 5.65
C TYR A 34 2.34 -2.66 4.16
N GLN A 35 2.99 -3.41 3.27
CA GLN A 35 2.88 -3.12 1.84
C GLN A 35 1.45 -3.33 1.34
N GLN A 36 0.79 -4.42 1.75
CA GLN A 36 -0.60 -4.68 1.37
C GLN A 36 -1.54 -3.55 1.83
N ALA A 37 -1.36 -3.03 3.05
CA ALA A 37 -2.14 -1.90 3.53
C ALA A 37 -1.92 -0.64 2.67
N VAL A 38 -0.66 -0.32 2.35
CA VAL A 38 -0.30 0.81 1.48
C VAL A 38 -0.89 0.66 0.08
N GLU A 39 -0.71 -0.50 -0.55
CA GLU A 39 -1.21 -0.78 -1.89
C GLU A 39 -2.71 -0.55 -1.97
N LYS A 40 -3.47 -1.17 -1.05
CA LYS A 40 -4.92 -1.08 -1.06
C LYS A 40 -5.40 0.35 -0.77
N SER A 41 -4.72 1.09 0.10
CA SER A 41 -4.97 2.51 0.34
C SER A 41 -4.75 3.38 -0.91
N VAL A 42 -3.64 3.16 -1.65
CA VAL A 42 -3.35 3.90 -2.88
C VAL A 42 -4.35 3.56 -3.99
N LYS A 43 -4.68 2.27 -4.16
CA LYS A 43 -5.69 1.81 -5.12
C LYS A 43 -7.08 2.38 -4.81
N ALA A 44 -7.48 2.39 -3.54
CA ALA A 44 -8.73 3.01 -3.12
C ALA A 44 -8.80 4.50 -3.51
N LEU A 45 -7.74 5.27 -3.23
CA LEU A 45 -7.69 6.68 -3.56
C LEU A 45 -7.70 6.90 -5.08
N ALA A 46 -6.95 6.13 -5.85
CA ALA A 46 -6.93 6.20 -7.31
C ALA A 46 -8.33 5.98 -7.93
N VAL A 47 -9.07 4.98 -7.43
CA VAL A 47 -10.47 4.70 -7.83
C VAL A 47 -11.38 5.87 -7.44
N ALA A 48 -11.26 6.38 -6.20
CA ALA A 48 -12.07 7.49 -5.73
C ALA A 48 -11.85 8.77 -6.55
N LEU A 49 -10.60 9.08 -6.92
CA LEU A 49 -10.26 10.23 -7.77
C LEU A 49 -10.80 10.10 -9.20
N THR A 50 -10.74 8.88 -9.75
CA THR A 50 -11.29 8.57 -11.08
C THR A 50 -12.80 8.74 -11.09
N ARG A 51 -13.49 8.19 -10.08
CA ARG A 51 -14.94 8.34 -9.90
C ARG A 51 -15.34 9.81 -9.70
N ALA A 52 -14.51 10.58 -9.00
CA ALA A 52 -14.70 12.03 -8.80
C ALA A 52 -14.47 12.88 -10.06
N LYS A 53 -14.01 12.28 -11.17
CA LYS A 53 -13.58 12.99 -12.37
C LYS A 53 -12.50 14.05 -12.08
N ILE A 54 -11.68 13.84 -11.05
CA ILE A 54 -10.58 14.73 -10.69
C ILE A 54 -9.32 14.38 -11.49
N ALA A 55 -9.03 13.07 -11.59
CA ALA A 55 -7.93 12.53 -12.36
C ALA A 55 -8.19 11.03 -12.61
N SER A 56 -7.73 10.51 -13.75
CA SER A 56 -7.88 9.09 -14.11
C SER A 56 -6.57 8.34 -13.89
N TYR A 57 -6.65 7.18 -13.25
CA TYR A 57 -5.51 6.30 -13.00
C TYR A 57 -5.89 4.87 -13.35
N ASP A 58 -4.98 4.16 -14.00
CA ASP A 58 -5.13 2.73 -14.24
C ASP A 58 -4.72 1.96 -12.97
N VAL A 59 -5.68 1.21 -12.41
CA VAL A 59 -5.49 0.40 -11.21
C VAL A 59 -5.47 -1.06 -11.61
N GLY A 60 -4.27 -1.54 -11.96
CA GLY A 60 -4.02 -2.93 -12.36
C GLY A 60 -3.63 -3.86 -11.20
N SER A 61 -3.22 -5.08 -11.56
CA SER A 61 -2.69 -6.09 -10.64
C SER A 61 -1.25 -5.84 -10.20
N ALA A 62 -0.55 -4.88 -10.80
CA ALA A 62 0.84 -4.55 -10.45
C ALA A 62 0.97 -4.06 -9.00
N HIS A 63 2.07 -4.45 -8.36
CA HIS A 63 2.42 -4.07 -6.98
C HIS A 63 3.25 -2.77 -6.89
N ASP A 64 3.62 -2.16 -8.02
CA ASP A 64 4.32 -0.86 -8.08
C ASP A 64 3.34 0.29 -7.78
N VAL A 65 2.96 0.41 -6.51
CA VAL A 65 2.05 1.46 -6.04
C VAL A 65 2.78 2.77 -5.74
N ALA A 66 4.11 2.74 -5.58
CA ALA A 66 4.94 3.93 -5.54
C ALA A 66 4.76 4.80 -6.81
N ARG A 67 4.69 4.18 -7.99
CA ARG A 67 4.44 4.90 -9.25
C ARG A 67 3.08 5.59 -9.27
N ILE A 68 2.03 4.91 -8.78
CA ILE A 68 0.68 5.48 -8.70
C ILE A 68 0.67 6.64 -7.70
N ALA A 69 1.23 6.45 -6.49
CA ALA A 69 1.31 7.49 -5.47
C ALA A 69 2.08 8.73 -5.95
N SER A 70 3.19 8.53 -6.67
CA SER A 70 3.99 9.61 -7.26
C SER A 70 3.20 10.36 -8.34
N SER A 71 2.47 9.64 -9.18
CA SER A 71 1.62 10.24 -10.23
C SER A 71 0.50 11.09 -9.61
N ILE A 72 -0.14 10.58 -8.56
CA ILE A 72 -1.16 11.30 -7.79
C ILE A 72 -0.57 12.57 -7.15
N GLN A 73 0.60 12.46 -6.51
CA GLN A 73 1.30 13.60 -5.91
C GLN A 73 1.64 14.67 -6.94
N ALA A 74 2.18 14.28 -8.09
CA ALA A 74 2.59 15.18 -9.16
C ALA A 74 1.40 15.90 -9.83
N ALA A 75 0.25 15.23 -9.95
CA ALA A 75 -0.96 15.81 -10.54
C ALA A 75 -1.73 16.74 -9.60
N ALA A 76 -1.64 16.55 -8.28
CA ALA A 76 -2.43 17.28 -7.29
C ALA A 76 -2.36 18.83 -7.37
N PRO A 77 -1.19 19.45 -7.66
CA PRO A 77 -1.12 20.91 -7.86
C PRO A 77 -2.07 21.43 -8.94
N ALA A 78 -2.28 20.68 -10.03
CA ALA A 78 -3.10 21.08 -11.17
C ALA A 78 -4.62 20.94 -10.95
N TRP A 79 -5.07 20.29 -9.87
CA TRP A 79 -6.50 20.10 -9.61
C TRP A 79 -7.25 21.44 -9.43
N SER A 80 -8.58 21.44 -9.50
CA SER A 80 -9.37 22.66 -9.24
C SER A 80 -9.15 23.23 -7.82
N ARG A 81 -9.29 24.55 -7.66
CA ARG A 81 -9.17 25.25 -6.36
C ARG A 81 -10.19 24.75 -5.33
N GLN A 82 -11.35 24.27 -5.77
CA GLN A 82 -12.38 23.71 -4.89
C GLN A 82 -11.91 22.49 -4.08
N TYR A 83 -10.81 21.86 -4.50
CA TYR A 83 -10.22 20.71 -3.80
C TYR A 83 -9.01 21.06 -2.93
N LYS A 84 -8.80 22.35 -2.59
CA LYS A 84 -7.61 22.83 -1.85
C LYS A 84 -7.27 21.98 -0.62
N ASP A 85 -8.27 21.66 0.20
CA ASP A 85 -8.05 20.91 1.45
C ASP A 85 -7.69 19.45 1.18
N LEU A 86 -8.32 18.83 0.18
CA LEU A 86 -7.97 17.47 -0.26
C LEU A 86 -6.54 17.40 -0.80
N LYS A 87 -6.12 18.42 -1.56
CA LYS A 87 -4.74 18.51 -2.06
C LYS A 87 -3.74 18.57 -0.92
N GLN A 88 -3.98 19.39 0.11
CA GLN A 88 -3.07 19.52 1.24
C GLN A 88 -2.93 18.21 2.01
N LEU A 89 -4.05 17.51 2.26
CA LEU A 89 -4.04 16.19 2.89
C LEU A 89 -3.27 15.17 2.04
N LEU A 90 -3.50 15.14 0.74
CA LEU A 90 -2.82 14.22 -0.18
C LEU A 90 -1.31 14.48 -0.25
N LEU A 91 -0.89 15.75 -0.38
CA LEU A 91 0.53 16.10 -0.40
C LEU A 91 1.23 15.77 0.92
N LYS A 92 0.48 15.80 2.04
CA LYS A 92 0.95 15.26 3.31
C LYS A 92 1.09 13.74 3.24
N ALA A 93 0.07 13.00 2.81
CA ALA A 93 0.12 11.53 2.72
C ALA A 93 1.27 11.03 1.84
N PHE A 94 1.51 11.68 0.70
CA PHE A 94 2.54 11.34 -0.25
C PHE A 94 3.69 12.34 -0.26
N ALA A 95 4.12 12.81 0.92
CA ALA A 95 5.35 13.55 1.03
C ALA A 95 6.53 12.71 0.49
N ARG A 96 7.56 13.35 -0.09
CA ARG A 96 8.68 12.67 -0.77
C ARG A 96 9.28 11.52 0.06
N HIS A 97 9.56 11.75 1.34
CA HIS A 97 10.12 10.71 2.22
C HIS A 97 9.19 9.50 2.41
N ARG A 98 7.86 9.68 2.37
CA ARG A 98 6.91 8.57 2.43
C ARG A 98 6.88 7.80 1.12
N ILE A 99 6.95 8.48 -0.02
CA ILE A 99 7.06 7.80 -1.33
C ILE A 99 8.30 6.91 -1.39
N GLU A 100 9.45 7.36 -0.87
CA GLU A 100 10.65 6.51 -0.80
C GLU A 100 10.45 5.28 0.08
N ILE A 101 9.69 5.39 1.17
CA ILE A 101 9.32 4.23 1.99
C ILE A 101 8.35 3.30 1.25
N ILE A 102 7.39 3.83 0.48
CA ILE A 102 6.52 3.01 -0.38
C ILE A 102 7.37 2.23 -1.38
N LYS A 103 8.36 2.86 -2.02
CA LYS A 103 9.29 2.17 -2.94
C LYS A 103 10.07 1.05 -2.27
N GLN A 104 10.52 1.27 -1.03
CA GLN A 104 11.20 0.24 -0.23
C GLN A 104 10.27 -0.94 0.07
N LEU A 105 9.01 -0.67 0.41
CA LEU A 105 8.00 -1.72 0.62
C LEU A 105 7.69 -2.49 -0.68
N ASP A 106 7.59 -1.79 -1.81
CA ASP A 106 7.36 -2.41 -3.13
C ASP A 106 8.54 -3.28 -3.59
N SER A 107 9.78 -2.97 -3.16
CA SER A 107 10.97 -3.73 -3.55
C SER A 107 11.18 -5.02 -2.74
N VAL A 108 10.52 -5.16 -1.59
CA VAL A 108 10.65 -6.34 -0.72
C VAL A 108 9.51 -7.34 -0.87
N VAL A 109 8.45 -7.00 -1.63
CA VAL A 109 7.33 -7.90 -1.91
C VAL A 109 7.54 -8.66 -3.22
N PRO A 110 7.09 -9.92 -3.33
CA PRO A 110 7.14 -10.65 -4.58
C PRO A 110 6.36 -9.94 -5.68
N GLN A 111 7.00 -9.78 -6.83
CA GLN A 111 6.33 -9.30 -8.03
C GLN A 111 5.52 -10.44 -8.66
N TYR A 112 4.39 -10.10 -9.30
CA TYR A 112 3.69 -11.07 -10.14
C TYR A 112 4.66 -11.64 -11.19
N PRO A 113 4.60 -12.94 -11.48
CA PRO A 113 5.44 -13.55 -12.50
C PRO A 113 5.15 -12.93 -13.87
N ALA A 114 6.14 -12.93 -14.75
CA ALA A 114 5.99 -12.37 -16.09
C ALA A 114 4.90 -13.12 -16.89
N LYS A 115 4.32 -12.47 -17.92
CA LYS A 115 3.30 -13.08 -18.77
C LYS A 115 3.81 -14.42 -19.34
N GLY A 116 3.09 -15.51 -19.07
CA GLY A 116 3.46 -16.88 -19.48
C GLY A 116 4.22 -17.70 -18.43
N GLN A 117 4.58 -17.11 -17.29
CA GLN A 117 5.14 -17.83 -16.16
C GLN A 117 4.04 -18.29 -15.20
N LEU A 118 4.14 -19.53 -14.70
CA LEU A 118 3.21 -20.04 -13.70
C LEU A 118 3.36 -19.24 -12.41
N ALA A 119 2.23 -18.80 -11.86
CA ALA A 119 2.17 -18.32 -10.49
C ALA A 119 2.67 -19.43 -9.56
N ARG A 120 3.89 -19.27 -9.04
CA ARG A 120 4.34 -20.08 -7.92
C ARG A 120 3.31 -19.84 -6.82
N ARG A 121 2.57 -20.89 -6.41
CA ARG A 121 1.51 -20.77 -5.40
C ARG A 121 2.09 -20.15 -4.14
N ASN A 122 1.90 -18.85 -3.99
CA ASN A 122 2.06 -18.16 -2.73
C ASN A 122 1.34 -16.82 -2.77
N SER A 123 0.23 -16.73 -2.04
CA SER A 123 -0.56 -15.52 -1.93
C SER A 123 0.01 -14.50 -0.95
N GLU A 124 1.06 -14.83 -0.17
CA GLU A 124 1.57 -13.97 0.90
C GLU A 124 3.08 -14.14 1.24
N TYR A 125 4.00 -14.25 0.25
CA TYR A 125 5.50 -14.25 0.34
C TYR A 125 6.22 -15.56 -0.01
N PRO A 126 7.44 -15.54 -0.59
CA PRO A 126 8.07 -16.70 -1.20
C PRO A 126 8.64 -17.61 -0.12
N PHE A 127 7.95 -18.71 0.18
CA PHE A 127 8.60 -19.81 0.88
C PHE A 127 9.84 -20.24 0.07
N GLN A 128 11.02 -20.23 0.68
CA GLN A 128 12.15 -21.01 0.15
C GLN A 128 11.93 -22.45 0.59
N GLN A 129 12.13 -23.39 -0.33
CA GLN A 129 12.21 -24.80 0.01
C GLN A 129 13.50 -24.98 0.83
N ALA A 130 13.37 -25.16 2.15
CA ALA A 130 14.44 -25.71 2.95
C ALA A 130 14.53 -27.21 2.63
N ALA A 131 15.72 -27.82 2.77
CA ALA A 131 15.99 -29.20 2.38
C ALA A 131 14.80 -30.15 2.60
N GLY A 132 14.33 -30.80 1.51
CA GLY A 132 13.09 -31.60 1.51
C GLY A 132 11.84 -30.81 1.11
N ASP A 133 10.68 -31.16 1.66
CA ASP A 133 9.37 -30.54 1.37
C ASP A 133 8.97 -29.42 2.37
N VAL A 134 9.95 -28.88 3.11
CA VAL A 134 9.71 -27.87 4.14
C VAL A 134 9.75 -26.48 3.54
N TRP A 135 8.62 -25.79 3.59
CA TRP A 135 8.48 -24.41 3.13
C TRP A 135 8.72 -23.45 4.30
N CYS A 136 9.79 -22.66 4.24
CA CYS A 136 10.13 -21.69 5.29
C CYS A 136 9.88 -20.26 4.81
N ALA A 137 9.29 -19.41 5.66
CA ALA A 137 9.24 -17.98 5.41
C ALA A 137 10.69 -17.48 5.17
N PRO A 138 10.92 -16.59 4.19
CA PRO A 138 12.26 -16.14 3.86
C PRO A 138 12.70 -15.10 4.89
N CYS A 139 12.94 -15.50 6.12
CA CYS A 139 13.73 -14.67 7.02
C CYS A 139 14.64 -15.49 7.89
N THR A 140 15.92 -15.26 7.66
CA THR A 140 16.88 -15.18 8.74
C THR A 140 16.38 -14.13 9.75
N PRO A 141 16.35 -14.42 11.06
CA PRO A 141 16.14 -13.42 12.09
C PRO A 141 17.00 -12.16 11.83
N ALA A 142 16.47 -10.98 12.17
CA ALA A 142 17.13 -9.67 11.96
C ALA A 142 17.31 -9.20 10.50
N THR A 143 16.51 -9.72 9.55
CA THR A 143 16.47 -9.18 8.17
C THR A 143 16.06 -7.71 8.12
N PHE A 144 15.14 -7.29 9.00
CA PHE A 144 14.74 -5.88 9.16
C PHE A 144 15.16 -5.38 10.53
N SER A 145 15.74 -4.18 10.58
CA SER A 145 16.05 -3.53 11.85
C SER A 145 14.77 -3.00 12.53
N LYS A 146 14.78 -2.93 13.87
CA LYS A 146 13.70 -2.30 14.65
C LYS A 146 13.44 -0.85 14.21
N GLY A 147 14.47 -0.15 13.75
CA GLY A 147 14.36 1.20 13.21
C GLY A 147 13.61 1.24 11.87
N GLU A 148 13.85 0.29 10.96
CA GLU A 148 13.11 0.16 9.70
C GLU A 148 11.64 -0.14 9.94
N LEU A 149 11.36 -1.12 10.80
CA LEU A 149 9.98 -1.52 11.12
C LEU A 149 9.17 -0.35 11.68
N LYS A 150 9.75 0.44 12.60
CA LYS A 150 9.11 1.66 13.11
C LYS A 150 8.85 2.71 12.03
N ARG A 151 9.78 2.90 11.08
CA ARG A 151 9.59 3.85 9.97
C ARG A 151 8.49 3.39 9.02
N TYR A 152 8.42 2.09 8.72
CA TYR A 152 7.36 1.50 7.93
C TYR A 152 6.01 1.66 8.62
N GLU A 153 5.92 1.27 9.89
CA GLU A 153 4.71 1.42 10.71
C GLU A 153 4.18 2.85 10.70
N ALA A 154 5.03 3.83 11.03
CA ALA A 154 4.65 5.24 11.06
C ALA A 154 4.17 5.76 9.68
N THR A 155 4.77 5.28 8.60
CA THR A 155 4.41 5.69 7.24
C THR A 155 3.07 5.08 6.81
N VAL A 156 2.90 3.76 7.02
CA VAL A 156 1.68 3.03 6.69
C VAL A 156 0.50 3.62 7.44
N LYS A 157 0.67 3.90 8.75
CA LYS A 157 -0.37 4.55 9.56
C LYS A 157 -0.86 5.86 8.93
N VAL A 158 0.08 6.74 8.54
CA VAL A 158 -0.28 8.04 7.95
C VAL A 158 -0.98 7.87 6.61
N ILE A 159 -0.50 6.95 5.77
CA ILE A 159 -1.11 6.66 4.46
C ILE A 159 -2.54 6.14 4.66
N VAL A 160 -2.74 5.12 5.50
CA VAL A 160 -4.05 4.53 5.77
C VAL A 160 -5.02 5.58 6.33
N ASP A 161 -4.62 6.33 7.36
CA ASP A 161 -5.48 7.32 8.01
C ASP A 161 -5.90 8.45 7.06
N ILE A 162 -4.97 8.96 6.24
CA ILE A 162 -5.26 10.08 5.34
C ILE A 162 -6.03 9.61 4.11
N THR A 163 -5.67 8.46 3.52
CA THR A 163 -6.40 7.91 2.37
C THR A 163 -7.84 7.58 2.73
N ASP A 164 -8.10 7.06 3.94
CA ASP A 164 -9.47 6.84 4.43
C ASP A 164 -10.30 8.12 4.47
N LYS A 165 -9.71 9.20 5.00
CA LYS A 165 -10.35 10.53 5.05
C LYS A 165 -10.63 11.07 3.65
N LEU A 166 -9.66 10.94 2.73
CA LEU A 166 -9.79 11.40 1.35
C LEU A 166 -10.87 10.61 0.60
N VAL A 167 -10.85 9.27 0.67
CA VAL A 167 -11.85 8.39 0.05
C VAL A 167 -13.24 8.68 0.60
N SER A 168 -13.37 8.86 1.92
CA SER A 168 -14.65 9.21 2.55
C SER A 168 -15.15 10.60 2.15
N ALA A 169 -14.26 11.59 2.01
CA ALA A 169 -14.62 12.92 1.56
C ALA A 169 -15.09 12.92 0.09
N LEU A 170 -14.34 12.26 -0.79
CA LEU A 170 -14.69 12.11 -2.21
C LEU A 170 -16.01 11.33 -2.37
N GLY A 171 -16.23 10.29 -1.57
CA GLY A 171 -17.45 9.49 -1.60
C GLY A 171 -18.72 10.22 -1.14
N ARG A 172 -18.60 11.28 -0.33
CA ARG A 172 -19.71 12.17 0.08
C ARG A 172 -19.95 13.30 -0.92
N ALA A 173 -18.91 13.75 -1.63
CA ALA A 173 -19.00 14.82 -2.61
C ALA A 173 -19.67 14.38 -3.93
N ILE A 174 -19.82 13.07 -4.15
CA ILE A 174 -20.36 12.49 -5.39
C ILE A 174 -21.56 11.61 -5.03
N PRO A 175 -22.79 11.97 -5.42
CA PRO A 175 -23.96 11.13 -5.23
C PRO A 175 -23.75 9.70 -5.78
#